data_AF-A0A382NA33-F1
#
_entry.id   AF-A0A382NA33-F1
#
_cell.length_a   1.000
_cell.length_b   1.000
_cell.length_c   1.000
_cell.angle_alpha   90.00
_cell.angle_beta   90.00
_cell.angle_gamma   90.00
#
_symmetry.space_group_name_H-M   'P 1'
#
loop_
_entity.id
_entity.type
_entity.pdbx_description
1 polymer ?
#
loop_
_entity_poly.entity_id
_entity_poly.type
_entity_poly.pdbx_seq_one_letter_code
_entity_poly.pdbx_strand_id
1 'polypeptide(L)'
;VSVTKATVLEVPIPRRQALAEVKGYDFMRKLIWVYFILLIFEGVLRKWILTSQSDLLLIIRDPFVIWIYYLAYIHGVFPLENKYIQRLFQWTILTVVISLIIVQSHPLTIAYGARTNLLHWPLIFIMGRVLSRRDILAFGWAFL
;
A
#
# COMPACT_ATOMS: atom_id res chain seq x y z
N VAL A 1 -24.22 48.68 -8.74
CA VAL A 1 -24.14 47.24 -8.39
C VAL A 1 -22.86 46.69 -8.96
N SER A 2 -21.79 46.71 -8.16
CA SER A 2 -20.45 46.27 -8.55
C SER A 2 -20.33 44.76 -8.34
N VAL A 3 -20.38 44.00 -9.44
CA VAL A 3 -20.22 42.54 -9.43
C VAL A 3 -18.73 42.22 -9.24
N THR A 4 -18.39 41.77 -8.03
CA THR A 4 -17.07 41.23 -7.69
C THR A 4 -16.77 40.03 -8.59
N LYS A 5 -15.86 40.20 -9.56
CA LYS A 5 -15.32 39.09 -10.36
C LYS A 5 -14.51 38.19 -9.43
N ALA A 6 -15.08 37.04 -9.09
CA ALA A 6 -14.34 35.95 -8.45
C ALA A 6 -13.19 35.54 -9.38
N THR A 7 -11.98 35.92 -9.01
CA THR A 7 -10.76 35.47 -9.68
C THR A 7 -10.56 34.03 -9.27
N VAL A 8 -11.01 33.11 -10.13
CA VAL A 8 -10.71 31.69 -9.99
C VAL A 8 -9.20 31.56 -10.13
N LEU A 9 -8.52 31.43 -9.00
CA LEU A 9 -7.10 31.04 -8.98
C LEU A 9 -7.04 29.64 -9.59
N GLU A 10 -6.67 29.56 -10.87
CA GLU A 10 -6.25 28.33 -11.51
C GLU A 10 -4.97 27.89 -10.82
N VAL A 11 -5.11 27.20 -9.68
CA VAL A 11 -4.01 26.44 -9.12
C VAL A 11 -3.63 25.44 -10.21
N PRO A 12 -2.41 25.52 -10.77
CA PRO A 12 -1.97 24.53 -11.73
C PRO A 12 -1.86 23.23 -10.95
N ILE A 13 -2.91 22.41 -10.99
CA ILE A 13 -2.86 21.07 -10.39
C ILE A 13 -1.78 20.37 -11.20
N PRO A 14 -0.60 20.06 -10.62
CA PRO A 14 0.44 19.40 -11.37
C PRO A 14 -0.19 18.09 -11.83
N ARG A 15 -0.30 17.93 -13.16
CA ARG A 15 -0.95 16.80 -13.79
C ARG A 15 -0.31 15.56 -13.18
N ARG A 16 -1.04 14.84 -12.32
CA ARG A 16 -0.59 13.63 -11.59
C ARG A 16 0.13 12.60 -12.48
N GLN A 17 -0.11 12.69 -13.80
CA GLN A 17 0.45 11.86 -14.86
C GLN A 17 1.86 12.30 -15.34
N ALA A 18 2.25 13.57 -15.19
CA ALA A 18 3.55 14.07 -15.67
C ALA A 18 4.74 13.59 -14.81
N LEU A 19 4.50 13.17 -13.57
CA LEU A 19 5.51 12.55 -12.70
C LEU A 19 5.73 11.06 -13.03
N ALA A 20 4.82 10.44 -13.78
CA ALA A 20 4.81 8.99 -14.03
C ALA A 20 5.64 8.55 -15.25
N GLU A 21 6.19 9.48 -16.05
CA GLU A 21 7.02 9.17 -17.23
C GLU A 21 8.51 8.97 -16.91
N VAL A 22 8.88 8.77 -15.65
CA VAL A 22 10.24 8.37 -15.28
C VAL A 22 10.31 6.84 -15.24
N LYS A 23 11.25 6.24 -15.96
CA LYS A 23 11.52 4.78 -16.08
C LYS A 23 11.36 3.96 -14.78
N GLY A 24 11.54 4.59 -13.60
CA GLY A 24 11.34 3.99 -12.28
C GLY A 24 9.89 3.67 -11.90
N TYR A 25 8.90 4.40 -12.44
CA TYR A 25 7.48 4.18 -12.14
C TYR A 25 6.92 2.92 -12.81
N ASP A 26 7.39 2.59 -14.01
CA ASP A 26 6.97 1.37 -14.72
C ASP A 26 7.39 0.11 -13.96
N PHE A 27 8.58 0.12 -13.35
CA PHE A 27 9.05 -1.01 -12.56
C PHE A 27 8.25 -1.17 -11.26
N MET A 28 7.96 -0.07 -10.55
CA MET A 28 7.07 -0.12 -9.37
C MET A 28 5.68 -0.64 -9.71
N ARG A 29 5.12 -0.20 -10.84
CA ARG A 29 3.82 -0.66 -11.33
C ARG A 29 3.80 -2.17 -11.57
N LYS A 30 4.85 -2.71 -12.19
CA LYS A 30 5.03 -4.16 -12.37
C LYS A 30 5.09 -4.88 -11.02
N LEU A 31 5.82 -4.34 -10.04
CA LEU A 31 5.86 -4.94 -8.69
C LEU A 31 4.48 -4.95 -8.01
N ILE A 32 3.71 -3.87 -8.14
CA ILE A 32 2.35 -3.80 -7.59
C ILE A 32 1.44 -4.83 -8.28
N TRP A 33 1.59 -5.03 -9.59
CA TRP A 33 0.91 -6.10 -10.33
C TRP A 33 1.29 -7.49 -9.83
N VAL A 34 2.59 -7.75 -9.63
CA VAL A 34 3.08 -9.01 -9.06
C VAL A 34 2.49 -9.22 -7.66
N TYR A 35 2.53 -8.20 -6.81
CA TYR A 35 1.92 -8.24 -5.48
C TYR A 35 0.42 -8.59 -5.53
N PHE A 36 -0.32 -7.94 -6.44
CA PHE A 36 -1.77 -8.17 -6.62
C PHE A 36 -2.07 -9.60 -7.07
N ILE A 37 -1.33 -10.10 -8.05
CA ILE A 37 -1.43 -11.47 -8.52
C ILE A 37 -1.10 -12.45 -7.37
N LEU A 38 -0.03 -12.20 -6.62
CA LEU A 38 0.35 -13.01 -5.47
C LEU A 38 -0.76 -13.06 -4.41
N LEU A 39 -1.48 -11.95 -4.21
CA LEU A 39 -2.59 -11.83 -3.27
C LEU A 39 -3.81 -12.66 -3.71
N ILE A 40 -4.15 -12.67 -5.01
CA ILE A 40 -5.21 -13.53 -5.53
C ILE A 40 -4.82 -15.01 -5.39
N PHE A 41 -3.60 -15.35 -5.80
CA PHE A 41 -3.11 -16.72 -5.68
C PHE A 41 -3.07 -17.17 -4.22
N GLU A 42 -2.65 -16.35 -3.27
CA GLU A 42 -2.75 -16.66 -1.84
C GLU A 42 -4.18 -17.04 -1.45
N GLY A 43 -5.17 -16.23 -1.84
CA GLY A 43 -6.58 -16.48 -1.52
C GLY A 43 -7.10 -17.80 -2.10
N VAL A 44 -6.76 -18.08 -3.36
CA VAL A 44 -7.17 -19.31 -4.06
C VAL A 44 -6.42 -20.53 -3.51
N LEU A 45 -5.09 -20.45 -3.36
CA LEU A 45 -4.26 -21.54 -2.86
C LEU A 45 -4.61 -21.91 -1.42
N ARG A 46 -4.87 -20.91 -0.56
CA ARG A 46 -5.26 -21.14 0.85
C ARG A 46 -6.58 -21.90 0.96
N LYS A 47 -7.54 -21.63 0.08
CA LYS A 47 -8.89 -22.21 0.16
C LYS A 47 -9.02 -23.56 -0.56
N TRP A 48 -8.24 -23.80 -1.62
CA TRP A 48 -8.52 -24.91 -2.54
C TRP A 48 -7.36 -25.88 -2.76
N ILE A 49 -6.09 -25.48 -2.61
CA ILE A 49 -4.95 -26.28 -3.09
C ILE A 49 -3.98 -26.69 -1.96
N LEU A 50 -3.65 -25.79 -1.03
CA LEU A 50 -2.60 -25.99 -0.02
C LEU A 50 -3.04 -25.44 1.36
N THR A 51 -4.02 -26.09 1.98
CA THR A 51 -4.54 -25.72 3.31
C THR A 51 -3.47 -25.80 4.41
N SER A 52 -2.41 -26.61 4.22
CA SER A 52 -1.34 -26.80 5.22
C SER A 52 -0.10 -25.90 5.01
N GLN A 53 0.07 -25.24 3.85
CA GLN A 53 1.31 -24.50 3.52
C GLN A 53 1.04 -23.05 3.08
N SER A 54 -0.13 -22.51 3.42
CA SER A 54 -0.48 -21.11 3.12
C SER A 54 0.51 -20.09 3.71
N ASP A 55 1.24 -20.47 4.75
CA ASP A 55 2.21 -19.61 5.45
C ASP A 55 3.44 -19.29 4.60
N LEU A 56 3.78 -20.15 3.64
CA LEU A 56 4.93 -19.93 2.76
C LEU A 56 4.67 -18.79 1.77
N LEU A 57 3.44 -18.69 1.25
CA LEU A 57 3.05 -17.60 0.35
C LEU A 57 2.96 -16.26 1.09
N LEU A 58 2.52 -16.27 2.36
CA LEU A 58 2.58 -15.11 3.26
C LEU A 58 4.00 -14.53 3.30
N ILE A 59 5.01 -15.40 3.46
CA ILE A 59 6.41 -14.99 3.57
C ILE A 59 6.94 -14.43 2.26
N ILE A 60 6.57 -15.01 1.11
CA ILE A 60 7.05 -14.54 -0.21
C ILE A 60 6.52 -13.14 -0.54
N ARG A 61 5.31 -12.80 -0.09
CA ARG A 61 4.68 -11.49 -0.36
C ARG A 61 5.44 -10.33 0.26
N ASP A 62 6.00 -10.54 1.44
CA ASP A 62 6.63 -9.50 2.25
C ASP A 62 7.85 -8.83 1.60
N PRO A 63 8.82 -9.59 1.04
CA PRO A 63 9.92 -9.01 0.27
C PRO A 63 9.43 -8.07 -0.84
N PHE A 64 8.36 -8.40 -1.55
CA PHE A 64 7.81 -7.54 -2.60
C PHE A 64 7.26 -6.23 -2.04
N VAL A 65 6.54 -6.30 -0.92
CA VAL A 65 6.00 -5.11 -0.26
C VAL A 65 7.11 -4.20 0.24
N ILE A 66 8.13 -4.78 0.89
CA ILE A 66 9.31 -4.05 1.37
C ILE A 66 10.02 -3.38 0.20
N TRP A 67 10.15 -4.07 -0.94
CA TRP A 67 10.76 -3.51 -2.14
C TRP A 67 9.94 -2.35 -2.73
N ILE A 68 8.61 -2.46 -2.75
CA ILE A 68 7.73 -1.35 -3.17
C ILE A 68 7.92 -0.15 -2.24
N TYR A 69 8.01 -0.36 -0.93
CA TYR A 69 8.27 0.72 0.01
C TYR A 69 9.63 1.38 -0.17
N TYR A 70 10.68 0.58 -0.39
CA TYR A 70 12.01 1.07 -0.68
C TYR A 70 12.01 1.98 -1.91
N LEU A 71 11.36 1.55 -3.00
CA LEU A 71 11.24 2.36 -4.20
C LEU A 71 10.37 3.60 -3.99
N ALA A 72 9.24 3.47 -3.28
CA ALA A 72 8.36 4.58 -2.97
C ALA A 72 9.06 5.66 -2.11
N TYR A 73 9.97 5.24 -1.23
CA TYR A 73 10.79 6.14 -0.43
C TYR A 73 11.82 6.89 -1.30
N ILE A 74 12.58 6.17 -2.13
CA ILE A 74 13.60 6.77 -3.02
C ILE A 74 12.99 7.77 -4.00
N HIS A 75 11.81 7.47 -4.53
CA HIS A 75 11.14 8.34 -5.50
C HIS A 75 10.24 9.40 -4.85
N GLY A 76 10.23 9.51 -3.51
CA GLY A 76 9.44 10.51 -2.78
C GLY A 76 7.92 10.34 -2.91
N VAL A 77 7.44 9.16 -3.33
CA VAL A 77 6.01 8.89 -3.56
C VAL A 77 5.28 8.55 -2.26
N PHE A 78 6.02 8.17 -1.21
CA PHE A 78 5.45 7.75 0.06
C PHE A 78 4.63 8.86 0.74
N PRO A 79 3.33 8.66 1.05
CA PRO A 79 2.45 9.67 1.65
C PRO A 79 2.65 9.95 3.15
N LEU A 80 3.86 10.34 3.60
CA LEU A 80 4.12 10.55 5.04
C LEU A 80 3.24 11.65 5.68
N GLU A 81 2.83 12.64 4.90
CA GLU A 81 1.97 13.74 5.34
C GLU A 81 0.49 13.34 5.52
N ASN A 82 0.11 12.15 5.07
CA ASN A 82 -1.29 11.73 5.13
C ASN A 82 -1.68 11.38 6.57
N LYS A 83 -2.64 12.14 7.13
CA LYS A 83 -3.20 11.93 8.47
C LYS A 83 -3.68 10.49 8.70
N TYR A 84 -4.21 9.81 7.68
CA TYR A 84 -4.64 8.42 7.80
C TYR A 84 -3.49 7.47 8.05
N ILE A 85 -2.37 7.64 7.34
CA ILE A 85 -1.16 6.83 7.52
C ILE A 85 -0.57 7.09 8.91
N GLN A 86 -0.51 8.35 9.33
CA GLN A 86 -0.02 8.70 10.67
C GLN A 86 -0.87 8.07 11.79
N ARG A 87 -2.21 8.14 11.67
CA ARG A 87 -3.11 7.46 12.62
C ARG A 87 -2.89 5.94 12.62
N LEU A 88 -2.70 5.34 11.45
CA LEU A 88 -2.45 3.90 11.35
C LEU A 88 -1.14 3.49 12.07
N PHE A 89 -0.07 4.27 11.91
CA PHE A 89 1.17 4.06 12.67
C PHE A 89 0.94 4.21 14.18
N GLN A 90 0.22 5.25 14.61
CA GLN A 90 -0.12 5.46 16.03
C GLN A 90 -0.91 4.28 16.61
N TRP A 91 -1.94 3.80 15.91
CA TRP A 91 -2.73 2.64 16.32
C TRP A 91 -1.90 1.35 16.39
N THR A 92 -0.97 1.18 15.45
CA THR A 92 -0.10 0.00 15.45
C THR A 92 0.88 0.04 16.62
N ILE A 93 1.49 1.19 16.89
CA ILE A 93 2.38 1.36 18.06
C ILE A 93 1.58 1.14 19.35
N LEU A 94 0.38 1.72 19.46
CA LEU A 94 -0.46 1.56 20.64
C LEU A 94 -0.81 0.08 20.89
N THR A 95 -1.21 -0.65 19.85
CA THR A 95 -1.53 -2.08 19.97
C THR A 95 -0.30 -2.93 20.32
N VAL A 96 0.88 -2.62 19.77
CA VAL A 96 2.14 -3.27 20.14
C VAL A 96 2.48 -3.04 21.61
N VAL A 97 2.38 -1.80 22.11
CA VAL A 97 2.65 -1.46 23.51
C VAL A 97 1.67 -2.16 24.45
N ILE A 98 0.37 -2.14 24.14
CA ILE A 98 -0.66 -2.86 24.91
C ILE A 98 -0.35 -4.36 24.94
N SER A 99 0.02 -4.94 23.80
CA SER A 99 0.29 -6.38 23.69
C SER A 99 1.54 -6.80 24.47
N LEU A 100 2.56 -5.94 24.55
CA LEU A 100 3.76 -6.17 25.35
C LEU A 100 3.51 -6.01 26.85
N ILE A 101 2.83 -4.94 27.27
CA ILE A 101 2.71 -4.59 28.70
C ILE A 101 1.57 -5.34 29.38
N ILE A 102 0.39 -5.38 28.76
CA ILE A 102 -0.83 -5.92 29.37
C ILE A 102 -0.97 -7.40 29.06
N VAL A 103 -0.86 -7.77 27.79
CA VAL A 103 -1.07 -9.16 27.37
C VAL A 103 0.18 -10.01 27.59
N GLN A 104 1.37 -9.40 27.61
CA GLN A 104 2.66 -10.08 27.70
C GLN A 104 2.83 -11.18 26.63
N SER A 105 2.34 -10.90 25.42
CA SER A 105 2.40 -11.85 24.31
C SER A 105 3.84 -12.08 23.85
N HIS A 106 4.11 -13.27 23.30
CA HIS A 106 5.41 -13.57 22.72
C HIS A 106 5.78 -12.54 21.64
N PRO A 107 7.02 -12.00 21.62
CA PRO A 107 7.42 -10.94 20.68
C PRO A 107 7.17 -11.28 19.20
N LEU A 108 7.31 -12.56 18.82
CA LEU A 108 7.03 -13.03 17.45
C LEU A 108 5.55 -12.85 17.07
N THR A 109 4.62 -13.09 17.99
CA THR A 109 3.18 -12.92 17.75
C THR A 109 2.84 -11.45 17.55
N ILE A 110 3.46 -10.58 18.36
CA ILE A 110 3.29 -9.12 18.26
C ILE A 110 3.87 -8.61 16.94
N ALA A 111 5.06 -9.07 16.57
CA ALA A 111 5.68 -8.74 15.29
C ALA A 111 4.82 -9.20 14.10
N TYR A 112 4.19 -10.38 14.19
CA TYR A 112 3.29 -10.87 13.16
C TYR A 112 2.05 -9.99 13.00
N GLY A 113 1.45 -9.53 14.11
CA GLY A 113 0.32 -8.58 14.08
C GLY A 113 0.71 -7.18 13.62
N ALA A 114 1.88 -6.69 14.01
CA ALA A 114 2.39 -5.39 13.59
C ALA A 114 2.71 -5.39 12.09
N ARG A 115 3.31 -6.47 11.59
CA ARG A 115 3.65 -6.68 10.18
C ARG A 115 2.43 -6.50 9.29
N THR A 116 1.31 -7.17 9.56
CA THR A 116 0.12 -7.08 8.70
C THR A 116 -0.45 -5.66 8.65
N ASN A 117 -0.40 -4.95 9.77
CA ASN A 117 -0.87 -3.58 9.86
C ASN A 117 0.05 -2.59 9.14
N LEU A 118 1.37 -2.70 9.31
CA LEU A 118 2.34 -1.77 8.75
C LEU A 118 2.66 -2.02 7.27
N LEU A 119 2.59 -3.26 6.79
CA LEU A 119 3.01 -3.57 5.42
C LEU A 119 1.88 -3.40 4.40
N HIS A 120 0.64 -3.74 4.74
CA HIS A 120 -0.41 -3.80 3.71
C HIS A 120 -1.25 -2.52 3.63
N TRP A 121 -1.54 -1.88 4.76
CA TRP A 121 -2.40 -0.70 4.75
C TRP A 121 -1.74 0.54 4.13
N PRO A 122 -0.48 0.91 4.46
CA PRO A 122 0.15 2.06 3.81
C PRO A 122 0.40 1.81 2.31
N LEU A 123 0.52 0.54 1.89
CA LEU A 123 0.72 0.16 0.50
C LEU A 123 -0.45 0.58 -0.38
N ILE A 124 -1.69 0.51 0.12
CA ILE A 124 -2.90 0.95 -0.61
C ILE A 124 -2.78 2.42 -1.04
N PHE A 125 -2.22 3.28 -0.18
CA PHE A 125 -2.02 4.69 -0.51
C PHE A 125 -0.91 4.90 -1.54
N ILE A 126 0.12 4.04 -1.55
CA ILE A 126 1.15 4.04 -2.59
C ILE A 126 0.56 3.59 -3.92
N MET A 127 -0.25 2.53 -3.93
CA MET A 127 -0.96 2.07 -5.13
C MET A 127 -1.80 3.19 -5.75
N GLY A 128 -2.55 3.94 -4.93
CA GLY A 128 -3.34 5.09 -5.41
C GLY A 128 -2.55 6.25 -5.99
N ARG A 129 -1.21 6.30 -5.79
CA ARG A 129 -0.31 7.30 -6.39
C ARG A 129 0.48 6.77 -7.57
N VAL A 130 0.81 5.48 -7.58
CA VAL A 130 1.64 4.84 -8.61
C VAL A 130 0.80 4.29 -9.77
N LEU A 131 -0.38 3.74 -9.49
CA LEU A 131 -1.25 3.16 -10.51
C LEU A 131 -1.97 4.23 -11.32
N SER A 132 -1.99 4.06 -12.64
CA SER A 132 -2.79 4.86 -13.55
C SER A 132 -4.21 4.33 -13.64
N ARG A 133 -5.14 5.16 -14.13
CA ARG A 133 -6.54 4.76 -14.38
C ARG A 133 -6.65 3.49 -15.23
N ARG A 134 -5.79 3.33 -16.24
CA ARG A 134 -5.75 2.13 -17.09
C ARG A 134 -5.44 0.86 -16.28
N ASP A 135 -4.49 0.93 -15.35
CA ASP A 135 -4.12 -0.23 -14.53
C ASP A 135 -5.24 -0.59 -13.55
N ILE A 136 -5.89 0.42 -12.97
CA ILE A 136 -7.01 0.21 -12.03
C ILE A 136 -8.19 -0.44 -12.76
N LEU A 137 -8.49 0.00 -13.99
CA LEU A 137 -9.50 -0.64 -14.81
C LEU A 137 -9.11 -2.09 -15.13
N ALA A 138 -7.85 -2.35 -15.49
CA ALA A 138 -7.37 -3.70 -15.73
C ALA A 138 -7.45 -4.60 -14.48
N PHE A 139 -7.18 -4.07 -13.29
CA PHE A 139 -7.42 -4.78 -12.02
C PHE A 139 -8.90 -5.12 -11.81
N GLY A 140 -9.80 -4.20 -12.12
CA GLY A 140 -11.24 -4.45 -12.05
C GLY A 140 -11.68 -5.55 -13.01
N TRP A 141 -11.19 -5.53 -14.25
CA TRP A 141 -11.46 -6.58 -15.26
C TRP A 141 -10.84 -7.93 -14.91
N ALA A 142 -9.71 -7.96 -14.20
CA ALA A 142 -9.11 -9.22 -13.74
C ALA A 142 -9.92 -9.88 -12.63
N PHE A 143 -10.77 -9.12 -11.93
CA PHE A 143 -11.55 -9.59 -10.78
C PHE A 143 -13.00 -9.96 -11.13
N LEU A 144 -13.59 -9.37 -12.18
CA LEU A 144 -15.01 -9.43 -12.54
C LEU A 144 -15.23 -10.25 -13.80
#